data_AF-J9F5X4-F1
#
_entry.id   AF-J9F5X4-F1
#
_cell.length_a   1.000
_cell.length_b   1.000
_cell.length_c   1.000
_cell.angle_alpha   90.00
_cell.angle_beta   90.00
_cell.angle_gamma   90.00
#
_symmetry.space_group_name_H-M   'P 1'
#
loop_
_entity.id
_entity.type
_entity.pdbx_description
1 polymer ?
#
loop_
_entity_poly.entity_id
_entity_poly.type
_entity_poly.pdbx_seq_one_letter_code
_entity_poly.pdbx_strand_id
1 'polypeptide(L)' 'MSETLQFYDEPTYDDAHRQVISVAMKAFYKKGVKSVTMDEIAHELTMSKRTLYQLFVDKEALLLACIL' A
#
# COMPACT_ATOMS: atom_id res chain seq x y z
N MET A 1 9.74 40.37 3.32
CA MET A 1 8.64 40.23 4.29
C MET A 1 7.48 39.59 3.53
N SER A 2 7.50 38.27 3.35
CA SER A 2 7.12 37.23 4.30
C SER A 2 5.60 37.06 4.34
N GLU A 3 5.12 36.12 3.54
CA GLU A 3 4.03 35.24 3.95
C GLU A 3 4.28 33.87 3.34
N THR A 4 4.99 33.05 4.11
CA THR A 4 5.08 31.61 3.93
C THR A 4 3.68 31.06 4.18
N LEU A 5 2.86 30.95 3.13
CA LEU A 5 1.65 30.14 3.21
C LEU A 5 2.10 28.68 3.20
N GLN A 6 2.24 28.19 4.42
CA GLN A 6 2.59 26.84 4.77
C GLN A 6 1.71 25.87 3.97
N PHE A 7 2.41 25.06 3.18
CA PHE A 7 1.94 23.85 2.51
C PHE A 7 1.04 23.07 3.48
N TYR A 8 -0.27 23.23 3.36
CA TYR A 8 -1.23 22.31 3.94
C TYR A 8 -1.08 21.03 3.13
N ASP A 9 -0.24 20.13 3.64
CA ASP A 9 -0.23 18.74 3.23
C ASP A 9 -1.65 18.21 3.58
N GLU A 10 -2.57 18.26 2.61
CA GLU A 10 -3.84 17.55 2.76
C GLU A 10 -3.49 16.08 2.99
N PRO A 11 -3.99 15.43 4.06
CA PRO A 11 -3.81 14.00 4.22
C PRO A 11 -4.60 13.34 3.11
N THR A 12 -3.93 13.07 1.99
CA THR A 12 -4.52 12.34 0.88
C THR A 12 -4.91 10.97 1.43
N TYR A 13 -6.12 10.51 1.11
CA TYR A 13 -6.65 9.15 1.40
C TYR A 13 -5.76 7.99 0.89
N ASP A 14 -4.55 8.30 0.42
CA ASP A 14 -3.66 7.49 -0.39
C ASP A 14 -2.40 7.04 0.38
N ASP A 15 -2.11 7.52 1.60
CA ASP A 15 -0.88 7.11 2.31
C ASP A 15 -0.87 5.61 2.65
N ALA A 16 -1.97 5.10 3.19
CA ALA A 16 -2.11 3.67 3.48
C ALA A 16 -2.07 2.84 2.19
N HIS A 17 -2.71 3.33 1.12
CA HIS A 17 -2.74 2.66 -0.18
C HIS A 17 -1.34 2.60 -0.81
N ARG A 18 -0.60 3.72 -0.82
CA ARG A 18 0.81 3.81 -1.24
C ARG A 18 1.73 2.94 -0.40
N GLN A 19 1.53 2.91 0.92
CA GLN A 19 2.32 2.06 1.81
C GLN A 19 2.12 0.58 1.51
N VAL A 20 0.87 0.16 1.28
CA VAL A 20 0.55 -1.21 0.86
C VAL A 20 1.25 -1.56 -0.45
N ILE A 21 1.17 -0.68 -1.47
CA ILE A 21 1.83 -0.90 -2.77
C ILE A 21 3.34 -1.04 -2.58
N SER A 22 3.98 -0.17 -1.79
CA SER A 22 5.42 -0.19 -1.54
C SER A 22 5.89 -1.50 -0.90
N VAL A 23 5.16 -1.99 0.12
CA VAL A 23 5.48 -3.25 0.80
C VAL A 23 5.21 -4.45 -0.11
N ALA A 24 4.06 -4.47 -0.79
CA ALA A 24 3.70 -5.53 -1.71
C ALA A 24 4.70 -5.67 -2.86
N MET A 25 5.13 -4.56 -3.47
CA MET A 25 6.13 -4.55 -4.53
C MET A 25 7.45 -5.19 -4.07
N LYS A 26 7.94 -4.82 -2.87
CA LYS A 26 9.16 -5.42 -2.29
C LYS A 26 8.99 -6.91 -2.03
N ALA A 27 7.85 -7.33 -1.50
CA ALA A 27 7.55 -8.73 -1.23
C ALA A 27 7.49 -9.55 -2.53
N PHE A 28 6.76 -9.06 -3.54
CA PHE A 28 6.66 -9.70 -4.85
C PHE A 28 8.02 -9.83 -5.53
N TYR A 29 8.85 -8.79 -5.48
CA TYR A 29 10.20 -8.83 -6.04
C TYR A 29 11.10 -9.85 -5.32
N LYS A 30 11.05 -9.91 -3.99
CA LYS A 30 11.92 -10.77 -3.19
C LYS A 30 11.51 -12.24 -3.19
N LYS A 31 10.21 -12.53 -3.17
CA LYS A 31 9.66 -13.88 -2.92
C LYS A 31 8.92 -14.47 -4.13
N GLY A 32 8.65 -13.64 -5.14
CA GLY A 32 7.83 -13.99 -6.30
C GLY A 32 6.33 -13.89 -6.02
N VAL A 33 5.56 -13.48 -7.03
CA VAL A 33 4.10 -13.24 -6.96
C VAL A 33 3.32 -14.45 -6.43
N LYS A 34 3.72 -15.68 -6.79
CA LYS A 34 3.02 -16.89 -6.36
C LYS A 34 3.17 -17.16 -4.86
N SER A 35 4.32 -16.83 -4.27
CA SER A 35 4.64 -17.14 -2.87
C SER A 35 4.05 -16.12 -1.89
N VAL A 36 3.84 -14.88 -2.34
CA VAL A 36 3.29 -13.80 -1.50
C VAL A 36 1.79 -13.96 -1.35
N THR A 37 1.32 -13.79 -0.11
CA THR A 37 -0.10 -13.84 0.24
C THR A 37 -0.59 -12.51 0.79
N MET A 38 -1.88 -12.22 0.66
CA MET A 38 -2.50 -11.01 1.25
C MET A 38 -2.35 -10.99 2.78
N ASP A 39 -2.38 -12.16 3.42
CA ASP A 39 -2.20 -12.30 4.87
C ASP A 39 -0.81 -11.85 5.33
N GLU A 40 0.22 -12.20 4.56
CA GLU A 40 1.60 -11.81 4.84
C GLU A 40 1.79 -10.30 4.72
N ILE A 41 1.22 -9.68 3.67
CA ILE A 41 1.27 -8.23 3.48
C ILE A 41 0.54 -7.50 4.61
N ALA A 42 -0.65 -7.98 4.99
CA ALA A 42 -1.39 -7.42 6.11
C ALA A 42 -0.59 -7.52 7.42
N HIS A 43 0.07 -8.66 7.65
CA HIS A 43 0.91 -8.86 8.84
C HIS A 43 2.13 -7.93 8.87
N GLU A 44 2.84 -7.80 7.74
CA GLU A 44 4.00 -6.90 7.62
C GLU A 44 3.63 -5.43 7.85
N LEU A 45 2.42 -5.03 7.47
CA LEU A 45 1.89 -3.69 7.69
C LEU A 45 1.22 -3.48 9.04
N THR A 46 1.17 -4.51 9.91
CA THR A 46 0.38 -4.50 11.16
C THR A 46 -1.10 -4.12 10.94
N MET A 47 -1.63 -4.47 9.77
CA MET A 47 -3.02 -4.25 9.37
C MET A 47 -3.86 -5.50 9.57
N SER A 48 -5.15 -5.30 9.85
CA SER A 48 -6.09 -6.41 9.75
C SER A 48 -6.27 -6.81 8.28
N LYS A 49 -6.55 -8.09 8.00
CA LYS A 49 -6.92 -8.54 6.65
C LYS A 49 -8.07 -7.70 6.10
N ARG A 50 -9.10 -7.44 6.91
CA ARG A 50 -10.26 -6.62 6.54
C ARG A 50 -9.83 -5.24 6.03
N THR A 51 -8.88 -4.60 6.71
CA THR A 51 -8.34 -3.29 6.30
C THR A 51 -7.64 -3.38 4.95
N LEU A 52 -6.79 -4.39 4.74
CA LEU A 52 -6.15 -4.59 3.45
C LEU A 52 -7.17 -4.85 2.34
N TYR A 53 -8.19 -5.67 2.60
CA TYR A 53 -9.25 -5.97 1.64
C TYR A 53 -10.19 -4.80 1.32
N GLN A 54 -10.25 -3.78 2.20
CA GLN A 54 -10.95 -2.52 1.89
C GLN A 54 -10.19 -1.65 0.89
N LEU A 55 -8.85 -1.80 0.82
CA LEU A 55 -8.00 -1.10 -0.13
C LEU A 55 -7.86 -1.89 -1.44
N PHE A 56 -7.69 -3.21 -1.35
CA PHE A 56 -7.51 -4.09 -2.50
C PHE A 56 -8.38 -5.34 -2.35
N VAL A 57 -9.32 -5.53 -3.28
CA VAL A 57 -10.27 -6.66 -3.24
C VAL A 57 -9.60 -8.03 -3.27
N ASP A 58 -8.44 -8.14 -3.92
CA ASP A 58 -7.65 -9.36 -4.01
C ASP A 58 -6.17 -9.08 -4.33
N LYS A 59 -5.38 -10.15 -4.46
CA LYS A 59 -3.94 -10.08 -4.80
C LYS A 59 -3.69 -9.55 -6.21
N GLU A 60 -4.59 -9.81 -7.16
CA GLU A 60 -4.43 -9.39 -8.55
C GLU A 60 -4.64 -7.88 -8.68
N ALA A 61 -5.62 -7.31 -7.97
CA ALA A 61 -5.83 -5.87 -7.88
C ALA A 61 -4.62 -5.16 -7.26
N LEU A 62 -4.05 -5.72 -6.19
CA LEU A 62 -2.83 -5.20 -5.58
C LEU A 62 -1.63 -5.31 -6.52
N LEU A 63 -1.47 -6.44 -7.20
CA LEU A 63 -0.39 -6.63 -8.18
C LEU A 63 -0.49 -5.64 -9.34
N LEU A 64 -1.70 -5.40 -9.86
CA LEU A 64 -1.95 -4.42 -10.91
C LEU A 64 -1.54 -3.01 -10.46
N ALA A 65 -1.91 -2.63 -9.24
CA ALA A 65 -1.51 -1.35 -8.65
C ALA A 65 -0.01 -1.21 -8.41
N CYS A 66 0.75 -2.31 -8.28
CA CYS A 66 2.20 -2.26 -8.22
C CYS A 66 2.87 -2.00 -9.59
N ILE A 67 2.16 -2.16 -10.71
CA ILE A 67 2.75 -2.07 -12.06
C ILE A 67 2.38 -0.75 -12.76
N LEU A 68 1.31 -0.09 -12.30
CA LEU A 68 0.82 1.21 -12.79
C LEU A 68 1.55 2.37 -12.11
#